data_AF-Q9TYC0-F1
#
_entry.id   AF-Q9TYC0-F1
#
_cell.length_a   1.000
_cell.length_b   1.000
_cell.length_c   1.000
_cell.angle_alpha   90.00
_cell.angle_beta   90.00
_cell.angle_gamma   90.00
#
_symmetry.space_group_name_H-M   'P 1'
#
loop_
_entity.id
_entity.type
_entity.pdbx_description
1 polymer ?
#
loop_
_entity_poly.entity_id
_entity_poly.type
_entity_poly.pdbx_seq_one_letter_code
_entity_poly.pdbx_strand_id
1 'polypeptide(L)'
;MSVTAKAQRKEKVIKEAVSKAPQKMKKTAAKQEVIPKSKDGHKPDTTQFDSEYNPMKVENAWYSWWENQNFFEPKAADKKFVMILPPPNVTGELHLGHALTASIEDAITRYHRMCGEESLWVPGTDHAGIATQFRVEKKIYDEKKLHRGEYSREYFLEEAHKWVESKSGTILSQLRDMGSSLAWKDTYYTLDEKRSESVIAAFIKLFDEGLIYRSERLVNWDCALKTAISDAEVEYITLTKRTKLNVPNHKYPQYPFGVMTHFYYEICDKDGKKTGEKVEIATTRLETMLGDTAVAINPKDARYNHLHGMYVWHPIREVPIPIIQDEILVDMNFGTGVVKVTPGHDPNDYEVYKRHPEIGLISILTPDGAIAPGYGQFSGMMRFDARVEMVKWMKEHGLYKEEKDHEMRLGITQRGHDIVEQVITPQWFVNTTDMAARAIKAVDDGELKIVPDEF
;
A
#
# COMPACT_ATOMS: atom_id res chain seq x y z
N MET A 1 14.07 -6.30 -26.90
CA MET A 1 13.24 -7.12 -27.82
C MET A 1 12.31 -6.21 -28.59
N SER A 2 12.33 -6.30 -29.92
CA SER A 2 11.58 -5.44 -30.84
C SER A 2 10.08 -5.67 -30.70
N VAL A 3 9.35 -4.62 -30.31
CA VAL A 3 7.88 -4.60 -30.31
C VAL A 3 7.43 -4.65 -31.77
N THR A 4 6.77 -5.75 -32.16
CA THR A 4 6.33 -5.95 -33.54
C THR A 4 5.33 -4.89 -33.98
N ALA A 5 5.33 -4.53 -35.27
CA ALA A 5 4.43 -3.54 -35.88
C ALA A 5 2.93 -3.83 -35.63
N LYS A 6 2.58 -5.06 -35.27
CA LYS A 6 1.22 -5.50 -34.91
C LYS A 6 0.80 -5.00 -33.51
N ALA A 7 1.74 -4.93 -32.56
CA ALA A 7 1.51 -4.38 -31.22
C ALA A 7 1.34 -2.86 -31.24
N GLN A 8 2.16 -2.15 -32.02
CA GLN A 8 2.01 -0.70 -32.24
C GLN A 8 0.66 -0.34 -32.89
N ARG A 9 0.14 -1.20 -33.76
CA ARG A 9 -1.18 -1.00 -34.40
C ARG A 9 -2.34 -1.22 -33.43
N LYS A 10 -2.25 -2.19 -32.50
CA LYS A 10 -3.22 -2.37 -31.41
C LYS A 10 -3.21 -1.19 -30.44
N GLU A 11 -2.03 -0.70 -30.07
CA GLU A 11 -1.87 0.42 -29.14
C GLU A 11 -2.44 1.74 -29.70
N LYS A 12 -2.30 1.96 -31.02
CA LYS A 12 -2.84 3.15 -31.71
C LYS A 12 -4.37 3.13 -31.80
N VAL A 13 -4.98 1.96 -32.03
CA VAL A 13 -6.44 1.81 -32.06
C VAL A 13 -7.06 2.00 -30.66
N ILE A 14 -6.38 1.55 -29.60
CA ILE A 14 -6.83 1.77 -28.21
C ILE A 14 -6.70 3.26 -27.84
N LYS A 15 -5.61 3.93 -28.21
CA LYS A 15 -5.40 5.37 -27.95
C LYS A 15 -6.41 6.27 -28.68
N GLU A 16 -6.84 5.91 -29.90
CA GLU A 16 -7.89 6.65 -30.63
C GLU A 16 -9.30 6.41 -30.08
N ALA A 17 -9.57 5.25 -29.46
CA ALA A 17 -10.85 4.98 -28.81
C ALA A 17 -11.02 5.72 -27.47
N VAL A 18 -9.91 5.99 -26.76
CA VAL A 18 -9.90 6.63 -25.42
C VAL A 18 -9.79 8.15 -25.49
N SER A 19 -9.37 8.74 -26.62
CA SER A 19 -9.14 10.20 -26.74
C SER A 19 -10.40 11.04 -26.97
N LYS A 20 -11.57 10.43 -27.21
CA LYS A 20 -12.83 11.15 -27.27
C LYS A 20 -13.39 11.30 -25.87
N ALA A 21 -13.27 12.52 -25.33
CA ALA A 21 -13.99 12.91 -24.12
C ALA A 21 -15.46 12.46 -24.22
N PRO A 22 -16.02 11.81 -23.18
CA PRO A 22 -17.40 11.36 -23.23
C PRO A 22 -18.28 12.58 -23.53
N GLN A 23 -19.01 12.54 -24.64
CA GLN A 23 -20.05 13.52 -24.89
C GLN A 23 -20.94 13.54 -23.64
N LYS A 24 -21.21 14.72 -23.09
CA LYS A 24 -22.17 14.88 -21.98
C LYS A 24 -23.46 14.18 -22.39
N MET A 25 -23.70 12.98 -21.87
CA MET A 25 -24.98 12.30 -22.03
C MET A 25 -26.02 13.24 -21.44
N LYS A 26 -27.01 13.63 -22.25
CA LYS A 26 -28.20 14.29 -21.73
C LYS A 26 -28.72 13.40 -20.60
N LYS A 27 -28.91 13.95 -19.40
CA LYS A 27 -29.58 13.27 -18.31
C LYS A 27 -31.02 12.98 -18.75
N THR A 28 -31.25 11.81 -19.33
CA THR A 28 -32.58 11.31 -19.74
C THR A 28 -33.03 10.12 -18.89
N ALA A 29 -32.34 9.82 -17.78
CA ALA A 29 -32.93 8.93 -16.78
C ALA A 29 -34.06 9.68 -16.08
N ALA A 30 -35.30 9.43 -16.51
CA ALA A 30 -36.46 9.74 -15.69
C ALA A 30 -36.24 9.16 -14.29
N LYS A 31 -36.63 9.90 -13.24
CA LYS A 31 -36.69 9.33 -11.89
C LYS A 31 -37.58 8.10 -11.96
N GLN A 32 -36.99 6.91 -11.94
CA GLN A 32 -37.74 5.66 -11.88
C GLN A 32 -38.50 5.63 -10.56
N GLU A 33 -39.79 5.30 -10.63
CA GLU A 33 -40.59 5.07 -9.43
C GLU A 33 -39.99 3.91 -8.66
N VAL A 34 -39.65 4.14 -7.39
CA VAL A 34 -39.17 3.10 -6.50
C VAL A 34 -40.35 2.17 -6.20
N ILE A 35 -40.41 1.05 -6.91
CA ILE A 35 -41.36 -0.02 -6.60
C ILE A 35 -40.87 -0.67 -5.29
N PRO A 36 -41.63 -0.61 -4.18
CA PRO A 36 -41.21 -1.20 -2.93
C PRO A 36 -41.07 -2.73 -3.06
N LYS A 37 -40.06 -3.29 -2.40
CA LYS A 37 -39.88 -4.75 -2.31
C LYS A 37 -41.17 -5.40 -1.81
N SER A 38 -41.61 -6.47 -2.48
CA SER A 38 -42.77 -7.25 -2.03
C SER A 38 -42.51 -7.75 -0.61
N LYS A 39 -43.29 -7.27 0.36
CA LYS A 39 -43.11 -7.62 1.78
C LYS A 39 -43.55 -9.03 2.11
N ASP A 40 -44.31 -9.65 1.21
CA ASP A 40 -45.14 -10.78 1.58
C ASP A 40 -44.44 -12.12 1.34
N GLY A 41 -43.28 -12.12 0.68
CA GLY A 41 -42.47 -13.32 0.44
C GLY A 41 -43.20 -14.41 -0.35
N HIS A 42 -44.31 -14.08 -1.02
CA HIS A 42 -45.10 -14.99 -1.84
C HIS A 42 -44.53 -15.11 -3.25
N LYS A 43 -44.76 -16.28 -3.88
CA LYS A 43 -44.37 -16.52 -5.27
C LYS A 43 -45.07 -15.50 -6.18
N PRO A 44 -44.34 -14.81 -7.08
CA PRO A 44 -44.96 -13.93 -8.06
C PRO A 44 -46.00 -14.68 -8.92
N ASP A 45 -47.12 -14.03 -9.22
CA ASP A 45 -48.13 -14.57 -10.14
C ASP A 45 -47.57 -14.61 -11.57
N THR A 46 -47.55 -15.80 -12.18
CA THR A 46 -47.05 -16.03 -13.53
C THR A 46 -48.18 -16.31 -14.53
N THR A 47 -49.44 -16.05 -14.18
CA THR A 47 -50.61 -16.27 -15.04
C THR A 47 -50.94 -15.07 -15.92
N GLN A 48 -50.51 -13.87 -15.53
CA GLN A 48 -50.71 -12.63 -16.28
C GLN A 48 -49.39 -11.88 -16.43
N PHE A 49 -49.12 -11.41 -17.64
CA PHE A 49 -47.92 -10.63 -17.96
C PHE A 49 -48.32 -9.25 -18.46
N ASP A 50 -47.61 -8.23 -18.01
CA ASP A 50 -47.74 -6.88 -18.54
C ASP A 50 -47.32 -6.87 -20.02
N SER A 51 -47.85 -5.95 -20.82
CA SER A 51 -47.50 -5.82 -22.24
C SER A 51 -46.04 -5.40 -22.47
N GLU A 52 -45.40 -4.84 -21.45
CA GLU A 52 -43.99 -4.41 -21.47
C GLU A 52 -43.23 -5.01 -20.28
N TYR A 53 -41.98 -5.41 -20.52
CA TYR A 53 -41.12 -5.93 -19.47
C TYR A 53 -40.69 -4.82 -18.51
N ASN A 54 -41.10 -4.94 -17.25
CA ASN A 54 -40.64 -4.07 -16.18
C ASN A 54 -39.70 -4.85 -15.24
N PRO A 55 -38.36 -4.70 -15.38
CA PRO A 55 -37.39 -5.43 -14.58
C PRO A 55 -37.57 -5.17 -13.08
N MET A 56 -37.84 -3.92 -12.68
CA MET A 56 -38.00 -3.57 -11.26
C MET A 56 -39.17 -4.30 -10.60
N LYS A 57 -40.29 -4.47 -11.30
CA LYS A 57 -41.45 -5.21 -10.78
C LYS A 57 -41.14 -6.69 -10.65
N VAL A 58 -40.45 -7.26 -11.65
CA VAL A 58 -40.09 -8.68 -11.70
C VAL A 58 -39.03 -9.00 -10.65
N GLU A 59 -37.88 -8.34 -10.69
CA GLU A 59 -36.72 -8.59 -9.83
C GLU A 59 -37.06 -8.47 -8.34
N ASN A 60 -37.74 -7.39 -7.93
CA ASN A 60 -38.11 -7.18 -6.53
C ASN A 60 -39.07 -8.25 -5.99
N ALA A 61 -39.99 -8.75 -6.81
CA ALA A 61 -40.94 -9.77 -6.41
C ALA A 61 -40.29 -11.15 -6.30
N TRP A 62 -39.47 -11.54 -7.28
CA TRP A 62 -38.78 -12.83 -7.30
C TRP A 62 -37.74 -12.95 -6.19
N TYR A 63 -36.92 -11.92 -6.00
CA TYR A 63 -35.84 -11.97 -5.01
C TYR A 63 -36.38 -12.15 -3.59
N SER A 64 -37.41 -11.36 -3.23
CA SER A 64 -38.09 -11.49 -1.94
C SER A 64 -38.62 -12.90 -1.72
N TRP A 65 -39.27 -13.50 -2.72
CA TRP A 65 -39.74 -14.89 -2.63
C TRP A 65 -38.57 -15.89 -2.44
N TRP A 66 -37.52 -15.79 -3.25
CA TRP A 66 -36.37 -16.71 -3.16
C TRP A 66 -35.68 -16.70 -1.80
N GLU A 67 -35.46 -15.50 -1.23
CA GLU A 67 -34.84 -15.33 0.08
C GLU A 67 -35.76 -15.92 1.18
N ASN A 68 -37.06 -15.64 1.15
CA ASN A 68 -38.03 -16.18 2.11
C ASN A 68 -38.16 -17.71 2.05
N GLN A 69 -38.02 -18.31 0.86
CA GLN A 69 -38.04 -19.76 0.69
C GLN A 69 -36.70 -20.44 0.99
N ASN A 70 -35.67 -19.69 1.38
CA ASN A 70 -34.33 -20.20 1.67
C ASN A 70 -33.70 -20.96 0.47
N PHE A 71 -33.96 -20.54 -0.77
CA PHE A 71 -33.44 -21.23 -1.95
C PHE A 71 -31.93 -21.09 -2.16
N PHE A 72 -31.30 -20.15 -1.47
CA PHE A 72 -29.87 -19.91 -1.55
C PHE A 72 -29.06 -20.79 -0.60
N GLU A 73 -29.72 -21.37 0.41
CA GLU A 73 -29.10 -22.24 1.40
C GLU A 73 -28.67 -23.58 0.77
N PRO A 74 -27.55 -24.17 1.23
CA PRO A 74 -27.08 -25.45 0.74
C PRO A 74 -28.10 -26.57 1.05
N LYS A 75 -28.26 -27.48 0.09
CA LYS A 75 -29.07 -28.70 0.25
C LYS A 75 -28.15 -29.90 0.19
N ALA A 76 -28.31 -30.84 1.12
CA ALA A 76 -27.49 -32.03 1.19
C ALA A 76 -27.48 -32.80 -0.15
N ALA A 77 -26.26 -33.08 -0.63
CA ALA A 77 -26.01 -33.82 -1.85
C ALA A 77 -24.65 -34.53 -1.75
N ASP A 78 -24.38 -35.48 -2.66
CA ASP A 78 -23.13 -36.25 -2.67
C ASP A 78 -21.92 -35.39 -3.06
N LYS A 79 -22.13 -34.40 -3.93
CA LYS A 79 -21.10 -33.46 -4.39
C LYS A 79 -21.32 -32.10 -3.75
N LYS A 80 -20.22 -31.42 -3.42
CA LYS A 80 -20.23 -30.10 -2.78
C LYS A 80 -19.54 -29.08 -3.66
N PHE A 81 -20.11 -27.89 -3.72
CA PHE A 81 -19.50 -26.72 -4.33
C PHE A 81 -19.48 -25.59 -3.31
N VAL A 82 -18.31 -25.11 -2.92
CA VAL A 82 -18.17 -24.07 -1.90
C VAL A 82 -17.35 -22.92 -2.45
N MET A 83 -17.86 -21.71 -2.28
CA MET A 83 -17.19 -20.48 -2.66
C MET A 83 -17.43 -19.41 -1.60
N ILE A 84 -16.44 -18.54 -1.41
CA ILE A 84 -16.56 -17.38 -0.53
C ILE A 84 -16.57 -16.15 -1.43
N LEU A 85 -17.58 -15.29 -1.27
CA LEU A 85 -17.57 -13.98 -1.89
C LEU A 85 -16.34 -13.22 -1.34
N PRO A 86 -15.42 -12.74 -2.19
CA PRO A 86 -14.34 -11.86 -1.75
C PRO A 86 -14.95 -10.68 -0.98
N PRO A 87 -14.75 -10.60 0.34
CA PRO A 87 -15.57 -9.74 1.19
C PRO A 87 -15.32 -8.28 0.82
N PRO A 88 -16.34 -7.51 0.36
CA PRO A 88 -16.12 -6.12 -0.01
C PRO A 88 -15.70 -5.29 1.19
N ASN A 89 -14.72 -4.41 0.98
CA ASN A 89 -14.25 -3.47 1.99
C ASN A 89 -15.36 -2.50 2.39
N VAL A 90 -15.58 -2.29 3.68
CA VAL A 90 -16.59 -1.36 4.25
C VAL A 90 -16.18 0.12 4.11
N THR A 91 -15.67 0.52 2.94
CA THR A 91 -15.08 1.84 2.68
C THR A 91 -15.94 2.74 1.79
N GLY A 92 -17.06 2.23 1.28
CA GLY A 92 -17.94 2.95 0.37
C GLY A 92 -19.12 2.11 -0.11
N GLU A 93 -19.58 2.39 -1.32
CA GLU A 93 -20.62 1.64 -2.04
C GLU A 93 -19.98 0.73 -3.10
N LEU A 94 -20.69 -0.31 -3.52
CA LEU A 94 -20.25 -1.18 -4.59
C LEU A 94 -20.19 -0.41 -5.93
N HIS A 95 -19.15 -0.69 -6.70
CA HIS A 95 -18.94 -0.20 -8.06
C HIS A 95 -19.02 -1.33 -9.10
N LEU A 96 -18.95 -1.00 -10.40
CA LEU A 96 -19.14 -1.97 -11.49
C LEU A 96 -18.20 -3.20 -11.42
N GLY A 97 -16.96 -3.05 -10.93
CA GLY A 97 -16.07 -4.20 -10.69
C GLY A 97 -16.61 -5.23 -9.69
N HIS A 98 -17.32 -4.79 -8.64
CA HIS A 98 -17.99 -5.68 -7.70
C HIS A 98 -19.19 -6.38 -8.38
N ALA A 99 -19.95 -5.64 -9.19
CA ALA A 99 -21.07 -6.21 -9.94
C ALA A 99 -20.61 -7.29 -10.93
N LEU A 100 -19.49 -7.06 -11.63
CA LEU A 100 -18.88 -8.04 -12.52
C LEU A 100 -18.50 -9.33 -11.77
N THR A 101 -17.78 -9.17 -10.65
CA THR A 101 -17.30 -10.30 -9.83
C THR A 101 -18.49 -11.11 -9.29
N ALA A 102 -19.44 -10.44 -8.62
CA ALA A 102 -20.61 -11.08 -8.03
C ALA A 102 -21.49 -11.76 -9.10
N SER A 103 -21.63 -11.18 -10.29
CA SER A 103 -22.45 -11.79 -11.37
C SER A 103 -21.83 -13.08 -11.89
N ILE A 104 -20.50 -13.13 -12.02
CA ILE A 104 -19.78 -14.33 -12.47
C ILE A 104 -19.89 -15.43 -11.40
N GLU A 105 -19.62 -15.08 -10.14
CA GLU A 105 -19.70 -16.00 -9.01
C GLU A 105 -21.14 -16.54 -8.81
N ASP A 106 -22.15 -15.69 -8.96
CA ASP A 106 -23.55 -16.10 -8.87
C ASP A 106 -23.92 -17.08 -9.98
N ALA A 107 -23.49 -16.83 -11.22
CA ALA A 107 -23.74 -17.72 -12.35
C ALA A 107 -23.12 -19.11 -12.13
N ILE A 108 -21.88 -19.16 -11.63
CA ILE A 108 -21.20 -20.41 -11.27
C ILE A 108 -21.95 -21.13 -10.16
N THR A 109 -22.29 -20.44 -9.08
CA THR A 109 -23.01 -21.02 -7.93
C THR A 109 -24.36 -21.60 -8.36
N ARG A 110 -25.12 -20.85 -9.18
CA ARG A 110 -26.40 -21.29 -9.72
C ARG A 110 -26.25 -22.52 -10.60
N TYR A 111 -25.23 -22.56 -11.48
CA TYR A 111 -24.94 -23.72 -12.31
C TYR A 111 -24.73 -24.99 -11.46
N HIS A 112 -23.84 -24.93 -10.48
CA HIS A 112 -23.58 -26.07 -9.58
C HIS A 112 -24.84 -26.49 -8.80
N ARG A 113 -25.62 -25.50 -8.32
CA ARG A 113 -26.89 -25.77 -7.62
C ARG A 113 -27.91 -26.46 -8.53
N MET A 114 -27.97 -26.07 -9.80
CA MET A 114 -28.84 -26.68 -10.82
C MET A 114 -28.36 -28.08 -11.24
N CYS A 115 -27.06 -28.37 -11.14
CA CYS A 115 -26.50 -29.71 -11.31
C CYS A 115 -26.80 -30.66 -10.13
N GLY A 116 -27.48 -30.17 -9.09
CA GLY A 116 -27.84 -30.96 -7.92
C GLY A 116 -26.73 -31.09 -6.88
N GLU A 117 -25.72 -30.22 -6.93
CA GLU A 117 -24.64 -30.18 -5.95
C GLU A 117 -25.03 -29.36 -4.71
N GLU A 118 -24.44 -29.69 -3.56
CA GLU A 118 -24.54 -28.92 -2.31
C GLU A 118 -23.74 -27.62 -2.48
N SER A 119 -24.38 -26.61 -3.07
CA SER A 119 -23.75 -25.32 -3.37
C SER A 119 -23.88 -24.33 -2.22
N LEU A 120 -22.75 -23.88 -1.68
CA LEU A 120 -22.62 -22.84 -0.65
C LEU A 120 -21.80 -21.67 -1.20
N TRP A 121 -22.40 -20.49 -1.26
CA TRP A 121 -21.71 -19.24 -1.58
C TRP A 121 -21.85 -18.26 -0.42
N VAL A 122 -20.76 -18.07 0.32
CA VAL A 122 -20.77 -17.38 1.61
C VAL A 122 -20.59 -15.88 1.43
N PRO A 123 -21.54 -15.04 1.90
CA PRO A 123 -21.38 -13.59 1.92
C PRO A 123 -20.51 -13.13 3.10
N GLY A 124 -19.79 -12.02 2.91
CA GLY A 124 -19.12 -11.33 4.01
C GLY A 124 -18.71 -9.91 3.66
N THR A 125 -18.34 -9.12 4.67
CA THR A 125 -17.74 -7.79 4.50
C THR A 125 -16.43 -7.70 5.26
N ASP A 126 -15.49 -6.92 4.71
CA ASP A 126 -14.17 -6.72 5.30
C ASP A 126 -14.10 -5.35 5.99
N HIS A 127 -13.67 -5.34 7.25
CA HIS A 127 -13.35 -4.16 8.04
C HIS A 127 -12.30 -3.26 7.38
N ALA A 128 -11.46 -3.80 6.49
CA ALA A 128 -10.47 -3.09 5.67
C ALA A 128 -9.45 -2.24 6.44
N GLY A 129 -9.29 -2.45 7.75
CA GLY A 129 -8.33 -1.80 8.64
C GLY A 129 -8.07 -0.32 8.32
N ILE A 130 -6.87 -0.04 7.81
CA ILE A 130 -6.37 1.31 7.49
C ILE A 130 -7.31 2.10 6.55
N ALA A 131 -7.98 1.44 5.60
CA ALA A 131 -8.82 2.14 4.63
C ALA A 131 -10.11 2.64 5.28
N THR A 132 -10.69 1.85 6.17
CA THR A 132 -11.84 2.28 6.98
C THR A 132 -11.42 3.38 7.95
N GLN A 133 -10.25 3.23 8.59
CA GLN A 133 -9.71 4.29 9.44
C GLN A 133 -9.62 5.62 8.70
N PHE A 134 -8.97 5.66 7.53
CA PHE A 134 -8.84 6.88 6.74
C PHE A 134 -10.21 7.51 6.39
N ARG A 135 -11.21 6.70 6.01
CA ARG A 135 -12.56 7.18 5.69
C ARG A 135 -13.28 7.76 6.91
N VAL A 136 -13.14 7.11 8.07
CA VAL A 136 -13.73 7.56 9.33
C VAL A 136 -13.04 8.84 9.82
N GLU A 137 -11.71 8.91 9.77
CA GLU A 137 -10.96 10.13 10.13
C GLU A 137 -11.34 11.30 9.21
N LYS A 138 -11.49 11.07 7.90
CA LYS A 138 -11.96 12.07 6.95
C LYS A 138 -13.38 12.54 7.28
N LYS A 139 -14.30 11.62 7.58
CA LYS A 139 -15.68 11.97 8.02
C LYS A 139 -15.64 12.84 9.27
N ILE A 140 -14.88 12.46 10.29
CA ILE A 140 -14.74 13.22 11.54
C ILE A 140 -14.20 14.63 11.26
N TYR A 141 -13.20 14.75 10.38
CA TYR A 141 -12.67 16.07 9.98
C TYR A 141 -13.69 16.90 9.19
N ASP A 142 -14.42 16.28 8.27
CA ASP A 142 -15.41 16.97 7.46
C ASP A 142 -16.56 17.52 8.32
N GLU A 143 -17.03 16.74 9.31
CA GLU A 143 -18.13 17.07 10.21
C GLU A 143 -17.72 17.97 11.39
N LYS A 144 -16.57 17.70 12.02
CA LYS A 144 -16.16 18.31 13.29
C LYS A 144 -14.87 19.12 13.23
N LYS A 145 -14.13 19.07 12.11
CA LYS A 145 -12.82 19.71 11.95
C LYS A 145 -11.78 19.25 12.98
N LEU A 146 -11.92 18.02 13.47
CA LEU A 146 -10.96 17.40 14.39
C LEU A 146 -9.99 16.49 13.63
N HIS A 147 -8.71 16.59 13.98
CA HIS A 147 -7.63 15.73 13.54
C HIS A 147 -7.37 14.60 14.53
N ARG A 148 -6.62 13.58 14.07
CA ARG A 148 -6.18 12.48 14.91
C ARG A 148 -5.33 13.00 16.08
N GLY A 149 -5.67 12.58 17.30
CA GLY A 149 -5.06 13.07 18.54
C GLY A 149 -5.90 14.12 19.27
N GLU A 150 -6.90 14.71 18.59
CA GLU A 150 -7.86 15.65 19.20
C GLU A 150 -9.15 14.95 19.68
N TYR A 151 -9.25 13.64 19.47
CA TYR A 151 -10.33 12.79 19.98
C TYR A 151 -9.78 11.49 20.60
N SER A 152 -10.54 10.89 21.51
CA SER A 152 -10.15 9.65 22.17
C SER A 152 -10.28 8.43 21.25
N ARG A 153 -9.61 7.34 21.62
CA ARG A 153 -9.70 6.06 20.91
C ARG A 153 -11.12 5.51 20.95
N GLU A 154 -11.79 5.63 22.09
CA GLU A 154 -13.15 5.13 22.32
C GLU A 154 -14.13 5.84 21.38
N TYR A 155 -14.04 7.16 21.30
CA TYR A 155 -14.85 7.95 20.37
C TYR A 155 -14.61 7.54 18.91
N PHE A 156 -13.35 7.33 18.53
CA PHE A 156 -13.03 6.85 17.18
C PHE A 156 -13.64 5.48 16.89
N LEU A 157 -13.54 4.53 17.82
CA LEU A 157 -14.09 3.19 17.65
C LEU A 157 -15.61 3.20 17.55
N GLU A 158 -16.29 4.06 18.30
CA GLU A 158 -17.74 4.25 18.17
C GLU A 158 -18.13 4.76 16.77
N GLU A 159 -17.41 5.76 16.24
CA GLU A 159 -17.66 6.27 14.89
C GLU A 159 -17.32 5.25 13.80
N ALA A 160 -16.27 4.45 14.00
CA ALA A 160 -15.92 3.35 13.11
C ALA A 160 -17.01 2.26 13.11
N HIS A 161 -17.57 1.90 14.27
CA HIS A 161 -18.68 0.95 14.36
C HIS A 161 -19.92 1.44 13.61
N LYS A 162 -20.32 2.70 13.82
CA LYS A 162 -21.46 3.30 13.10
C LYS A 162 -21.24 3.31 11.59
N TRP A 163 -20.01 3.59 11.17
CA TRP A 163 -19.62 3.55 9.76
C TRP A 163 -19.77 2.14 9.18
N VAL A 164 -19.21 1.13 9.85
CA VAL A 164 -19.27 -0.27 9.43
C VAL A 164 -20.70 -0.76 9.33
N GLU A 165 -21.54 -0.47 10.33
CA GLU A 165 -22.95 -0.88 10.35
C GLU A 165 -23.71 -0.29 9.14
N SER A 166 -23.55 1.02 8.92
CA SER A 166 -24.18 1.69 7.78
C SER A 166 -23.68 1.14 6.43
N LYS A 167 -22.36 1.00 6.25
CA LYS A 167 -21.78 0.59 4.96
C LYS A 167 -21.99 -0.88 4.65
N SER A 168 -21.88 -1.76 5.65
CA SER A 168 -22.19 -3.18 5.47
C SER A 168 -23.65 -3.37 5.07
N GLY A 169 -24.58 -2.63 5.70
CA GLY A 169 -26.00 -2.66 5.31
C GLY A 169 -26.22 -2.26 3.85
N THR A 170 -25.58 -1.17 3.39
CA THR A 170 -25.65 -0.75 1.98
C THR A 170 -25.09 -1.81 1.04
N ILE A 171 -23.89 -2.33 1.31
CA ILE A 171 -23.21 -3.34 0.48
C ILE A 171 -24.08 -4.60 0.35
N LEU A 172 -24.59 -5.12 1.47
CA LEU A 172 -25.43 -6.31 1.49
C LEU A 172 -26.77 -6.09 0.78
N SER A 173 -27.32 -4.87 0.82
CA SER A 173 -28.51 -4.52 0.02
C SER A 173 -28.18 -4.50 -1.47
N GLN A 174 -27.06 -3.89 -1.88
CA GLN A 174 -26.67 -3.83 -3.28
C GLN A 174 -26.44 -5.23 -3.87
N LEU A 175 -25.83 -6.16 -3.12
CA LEU A 175 -25.70 -7.56 -3.53
C LEU A 175 -27.05 -8.25 -3.72
N ARG A 176 -28.04 -7.98 -2.84
CA ARG A 176 -29.42 -8.47 -3.00
C ARG A 176 -30.11 -7.88 -4.22
N ASP A 177 -29.95 -6.58 -4.43
CA ASP A 177 -30.57 -5.85 -5.53
C ASP A 177 -30.00 -6.31 -6.89
N MET A 178 -28.74 -6.79 -6.92
CA MET A 178 -28.15 -7.47 -8.09
C MET A 178 -28.65 -8.91 -8.30
N GLY A 179 -29.44 -9.47 -7.37
CA GLY A 179 -29.97 -10.81 -7.47
C GLY A 179 -29.02 -11.93 -7.00
N SER A 180 -27.98 -11.61 -6.24
CA SER A 180 -26.95 -12.57 -5.81
C SER A 180 -27.55 -13.69 -4.94
N SER A 181 -27.33 -14.95 -5.29
CA SER A 181 -27.85 -16.14 -4.58
C SER A 181 -26.96 -16.60 -3.41
N LEU A 182 -26.55 -15.64 -2.58
CA LEU A 182 -25.69 -15.82 -1.41
C LEU A 182 -26.42 -16.49 -0.24
N ALA A 183 -25.71 -17.31 0.53
CA ALA A 183 -26.20 -17.91 1.76
C ALA A 183 -26.23 -16.88 2.90
N TRP A 184 -27.28 -16.04 2.92
CA TRP A 184 -27.37 -14.88 3.81
C TRP A 184 -27.30 -15.21 5.30
N LYS A 185 -27.67 -16.42 5.71
CA LYS A 185 -27.57 -16.86 7.11
C LYS A 185 -26.12 -17.00 7.60
N ASP A 186 -25.20 -17.23 6.67
CA ASP A 186 -23.78 -17.40 6.95
C ASP A 186 -22.97 -16.10 6.81
N THR A 187 -23.67 -14.96 6.64
CA THR A 187 -23.03 -13.64 6.50
C THR A 187 -22.07 -13.37 7.64
N TYR A 188 -20.86 -12.93 7.29
CA TYR A 188 -19.85 -12.59 8.27
C TYR A 188 -19.26 -11.21 8.12
N TYR A 189 -18.61 -10.77 9.18
CA TYR A 189 -17.80 -9.58 9.19
C TYR A 189 -16.43 -9.95 9.75
N THR A 190 -15.35 -9.51 9.11
CA THR A 190 -13.98 -9.93 9.47
C THR A 190 -13.58 -9.57 10.90
N LEU A 191 -14.24 -8.59 11.53
CA LEU A 191 -14.04 -8.20 12.93
C LEU A 191 -15.20 -8.64 13.83
N ASP A 192 -16.02 -9.60 13.40
CA ASP A 192 -16.97 -10.27 14.29
C ASP A 192 -16.25 -11.14 15.34
N GLU A 193 -16.96 -11.53 16.39
CA GLU A 193 -16.41 -12.29 17.51
C GLU A 193 -15.75 -13.60 17.04
N LYS A 194 -16.45 -14.38 16.20
CA LYS A 194 -15.98 -15.69 15.73
C LYS A 194 -14.71 -15.59 14.87
N ARG A 195 -14.64 -14.60 13.97
CA ARG A 195 -13.46 -14.39 13.12
C ARG A 195 -12.31 -13.82 13.94
N SER A 196 -12.59 -12.96 14.91
CA SER A 196 -11.58 -12.44 15.84
C SER A 196 -10.95 -13.57 16.66
N GLU A 197 -11.74 -14.50 17.19
CA GLU A 197 -11.25 -15.71 17.86
C GLU A 197 -10.41 -16.58 16.92
N SER A 198 -10.85 -16.74 15.67
CA SER A 198 -10.10 -17.52 14.67
C SER A 198 -8.74 -16.90 14.35
N VAL A 199 -8.66 -15.57 14.25
CA VAL A 199 -7.39 -14.85 14.03
C VAL A 199 -6.47 -14.98 15.25
N ILE A 200 -7.00 -14.87 16.48
CA ILE A 200 -6.23 -15.08 17.71
C ILE A 200 -5.68 -16.50 17.76
N ALA A 201 -6.50 -17.51 17.47
CA ALA A 201 -6.08 -18.91 17.45
C ALA A 201 -5.00 -19.17 16.37
N ALA A 202 -5.17 -18.60 15.17
CA ALA A 202 -4.18 -18.69 14.11
C ALA A 202 -2.85 -18.01 14.51
N PHE A 203 -2.91 -16.84 15.15
CA PHE A 203 -1.73 -16.15 15.64
C PHE A 203 -0.98 -17.00 16.68
N ILE A 204 -1.68 -17.51 17.70
CA ILE A 204 -1.09 -18.35 18.75
C ILE A 204 -0.45 -19.59 18.13
N LYS A 205 -1.17 -20.29 17.24
CA LYS A 205 -0.65 -21.48 16.58
C LYS A 205 0.63 -21.20 15.79
N LEU A 206 0.61 -20.16 14.94
CA LEU A 206 1.78 -19.82 14.13
C LEU A 206 2.95 -19.29 14.99
N PHE A 207 2.67 -18.66 16.13
CA PHE A 207 3.66 -18.24 17.10
C PHE A 207 4.30 -19.43 17.82
N ASP A 208 3.49 -20.39 18.30
CA ASP A 208 3.94 -21.62 18.96
C ASP A 208 4.77 -22.50 18.00
N GLU A 209 4.44 -22.48 16.70
CA GLU A 209 5.22 -23.14 15.63
C GLU A 209 6.50 -22.37 15.23
N GLY A 210 6.77 -21.20 15.83
CA GLY A 210 7.94 -20.37 15.53
C GLY A 210 7.89 -19.66 14.18
N LEU A 211 6.75 -19.66 13.50
CA LEU A 211 6.54 -18.99 12.21
C LEU A 211 6.26 -17.50 12.38
N ILE A 212 5.60 -17.10 13.47
CA ILE A 212 5.47 -15.69 13.87
C ILE A 212 6.57 -15.33 14.85
N TYR A 213 7.29 -14.25 14.56
CA TYR A 213 8.35 -13.74 15.43
C TYR A 213 8.37 -12.22 15.45
N ARG A 214 8.93 -11.67 16.54
CA ARG A 214 9.14 -10.22 16.69
C ARG A 214 10.59 -9.88 16.38
N SER A 215 10.82 -8.91 15.51
CA SER A 215 12.17 -8.44 15.17
C SER A 215 12.16 -6.93 15.00
N GLU A 216 13.28 -6.29 15.32
CA GLU A 216 13.54 -4.92 14.92
C GLU A 216 14.26 -4.96 13.57
N ARG A 217 13.60 -4.44 12.53
CA ARG A 217 14.12 -4.39 11.15
C ARG A 217 13.64 -3.11 10.48
N LEU A 218 14.27 -2.80 9.36
CA LEU A 218 13.79 -1.78 8.46
C LEU A 218 12.45 -2.23 7.85
N VAL A 219 11.43 -1.38 7.95
CA VAL A 219 10.10 -1.62 7.37
C VAL A 219 9.66 -0.43 6.53
N ASN A 220 8.84 -0.71 5.52
CA ASN A 220 8.10 0.34 4.82
C ASN A 220 7.16 1.02 5.81
N TRP A 221 7.18 2.34 5.82
CA TRP A 221 6.44 3.16 6.77
C TRP A 221 5.68 4.28 6.06
N ASP A 222 4.43 4.46 6.43
CA ASP A 222 3.59 5.58 6.03
C ASP A 222 3.64 6.65 7.14
N CYS A 223 4.36 7.75 6.88
CA CYS A 223 4.51 8.84 7.85
C CYS A 223 3.18 9.59 8.07
N ALA A 224 2.32 9.67 7.05
CA ALA A 224 1.02 10.32 7.17
C ALA A 224 0.06 9.53 8.07
N LEU A 225 0.05 8.21 7.96
CA LEU A 225 -0.82 7.32 8.73
C LEU A 225 -0.16 6.78 10.02
N LYS A 226 1.15 7.00 10.17
CA LYS A 226 2.00 6.55 11.29
C LYS A 226 1.91 5.04 11.50
N THR A 227 2.10 4.27 10.44
CA THR A 227 2.00 2.80 10.46
C THR A 227 3.03 2.16 9.53
N ALA A 228 3.46 0.94 9.90
CA ALA A 228 4.17 0.08 8.96
C ALA A 228 3.20 -0.44 7.89
N ILE A 229 3.72 -0.69 6.70
CA ILE A 229 3.00 -1.30 5.57
C ILE A 229 3.82 -2.45 4.99
N SER A 230 3.15 -3.42 4.40
CA SER A 230 3.82 -4.55 3.73
C SER A 230 4.39 -4.14 2.37
N ASP A 231 5.32 -4.94 1.83
CA ASP A 231 5.85 -4.73 0.47
C ASP A 231 4.75 -4.75 -0.60
N ALA A 232 3.69 -5.53 -0.36
CA ALA A 232 2.53 -5.62 -1.26
C ALA A 232 1.64 -4.36 -1.27
N GLU A 233 1.80 -3.48 -0.28
CA GLU A 233 1.05 -2.22 -0.15
C GLU A 233 1.83 -1.00 -0.68
N VAL A 234 3.01 -1.25 -1.28
CA VAL A 234 3.84 -0.24 -1.92
C VAL A 234 3.61 -0.24 -3.43
N GLU A 235 3.12 0.88 -3.94
CA GLU A 235 3.04 1.13 -5.37
C GLU A 235 4.30 1.85 -5.85
N TYR A 236 4.93 1.37 -6.93
CA TYR A 236 6.12 2.01 -7.46
C TYR A 236 5.82 2.81 -8.71
N ILE A 237 6.21 4.08 -8.70
CA ILE A 237 6.23 4.91 -9.91
C ILE A 237 7.68 5.11 -10.38
N THR A 238 7.87 5.10 -11.70
CA THR A 238 9.17 5.43 -12.29
C THR A 238 9.15 6.87 -12.76
N LEU A 239 10.06 7.68 -12.23
CA LEU A 239 10.26 9.06 -12.65
C LEU A 239 11.48 9.09 -13.56
N THR A 240 11.31 9.45 -14.83
CA THR A 240 12.44 9.51 -15.79
C THR A 240 13.22 10.82 -15.72
N LYS A 241 12.70 11.82 -15.01
CA LYS A 241 13.28 13.15 -14.83
C LYS A 241 12.71 13.84 -13.61
N ARG A 242 13.24 15.03 -13.30
CA ARG A 242 12.74 15.89 -12.23
C ARG A 242 11.23 16.11 -12.35
N THR A 243 10.51 15.65 -11.33
CA THR A 243 9.05 15.68 -11.24
C THR A 243 8.64 16.22 -9.89
N LYS A 244 7.64 17.12 -9.88
CA LYS A 244 7.08 17.68 -8.66
C LYS A 244 5.90 16.83 -8.19
N LEU A 245 5.96 16.32 -6.97
CA LEU A 245 4.90 15.51 -6.38
C LEU A 245 4.38 16.16 -5.10
N ASN A 246 3.09 15.97 -4.84
CA ASN A 246 2.47 16.36 -3.58
C ASN A 246 2.88 15.35 -2.51
N VAL A 247 3.09 15.82 -1.28
CA VAL A 247 3.32 14.97 -0.12
C VAL A 247 2.38 15.41 1.01
N PRO A 248 1.61 14.51 1.63
CA PRO A 248 0.71 14.86 2.72
C PRO A 248 1.46 15.41 3.93
N ASN A 249 0.81 16.29 4.71
CA ASN A 249 1.31 16.83 5.98
C ASN A 249 2.64 17.63 5.89
N HIS A 250 2.96 18.20 4.73
CA HIS A 250 4.15 19.02 4.53
C HIS A 250 3.82 20.48 4.21
N LYS A 251 4.76 21.41 4.43
CA LYS A 251 4.54 22.86 4.30
C LYS A 251 4.34 23.33 2.86
N TYR A 252 5.14 22.82 1.92
CA TYR A 252 5.07 23.20 0.51
C TYR A 252 4.09 22.29 -0.24
N PRO A 253 3.39 22.82 -1.27
CA PRO A 253 2.42 22.02 -2.01
C PRO A 253 3.06 20.86 -2.78
N GLN A 254 4.31 21.03 -3.22
CA GLN A 254 5.02 20.06 -4.05
C GLN A 254 6.52 20.08 -3.83
N TYR A 255 7.14 18.90 -3.95
CA TYR A 255 8.58 18.68 -3.79
C TYR A 255 9.19 18.04 -5.03
N PRO A 256 10.45 18.37 -5.37
CA PRO A 256 11.15 17.72 -6.46
C PRO A 256 11.60 16.30 -6.09
N PHE A 257 11.27 15.36 -6.98
CA PHE A 257 11.78 13.98 -7.01
C PHE A 257 12.38 13.72 -8.40
N GLY A 258 13.15 12.63 -8.55
CA GLY A 258 13.93 12.38 -9.76
C GLY A 258 15.09 13.37 -9.90
N VAL A 259 15.71 13.73 -8.77
CA VAL A 259 16.82 14.68 -8.70
C VAL A 259 17.95 14.03 -7.92
N MET A 260 19.15 14.05 -8.50
CA MET A 260 20.39 13.69 -7.83
C MET A 260 21.10 14.97 -7.39
N THR A 261 21.24 15.17 -6.08
CA THR A 261 21.97 16.29 -5.50
C THR A 261 23.41 15.88 -5.24
N HIS A 262 24.35 16.67 -5.79
CA HIS A 262 25.77 16.53 -5.57
C HIS A 262 26.23 17.54 -4.52
N PHE A 263 26.90 17.07 -3.48
CA PHE A 263 27.44 17.89 -2.39
C PHE A 263 28.78 17.34 -1.91
N TYR A 264 29.47 18.10 -1.06
CA TYR A 264 30.77 17.72 -0.53
C TYR A 264 30.73 17.45 0.97
N TYR A 265 31.47 16.44 1.39
CA TYR A 265 32.00 16.36 2.74
C TYR A 265 33.48 16.77 2.76
N GLU A 266 33.95 17.32 3.89
CA GLU A 266 35.38 17.59 4.12
C GLU A 266 36.05 16.37 4.72
N ILE A 267 37.21 15.97 4.19
CA ILE A 267 38.01 14.87 4.73
C ILE A 267 38.66 15.32 6.04
N CYS A 268 38.56 14.49 7.08
CA CYS A 268 39.20 14.69 8.37
C CYS A 268 39.89 13.41 8.86
N ASP A 269 40.71 13.55 9.90
CA ASP A 269 41.14 12.40 10.70
C ASP A 269 40.06 11.98 11.72
N LYS A 270 40.33 10.88 12.43
CA LYS A 270 39.44 10.33 13.47
C LYS A 270 39.09 11.30 14.59
N ASP A 271 39.92 12.32 14.83
CA ASP A 271 39.76 13.30 15.89
C ASP A 271 39.02 14.56 15.35
N GLY A 272 38.60 14.55 14.07
CA GLY A 272 37.84 15.61 13.43
C GLY A 272 38.71 16.73 12.82
N LYS A 273 40.03 16.58 12.78
CA LYS A 273 40.91 17.58 12.18
C LYS A 273 40.81 17.52 10.66
N LYS A 274 40.24 18.58 10.08
CA LYS A 274 40.03 18.71 8.63
C LYS A 274 41.37 18.84 7.89
N THR A 275 41.47 18.13 6.78
CA THR A 275 42.66 18.11 5.90
C THR A 275 42.63 19.23 4.85
N GLY A 276 41.45 19.78 4.56
CA GLY A 276 41.20 20.70 3.45
C GLY A 276 40.81 20.00 2.14
N GLU A 277 40.98 18.68 2.05
CA GLU A 277 40.44 17.87 0.95
C GLU A 277 38.93 17.68 1.11
N LYS A 278 38.21 17.58 -0.02
CA LYS A 278 36.76 17.33 -0.07
C LYS A 278 36.47 16.10 -0.90
N VAL A 279 35.45 15.35 -0.50
CA VAL A 279 34.90 14.22 -1.27
C VAL A 279 33.48 14.52 -1.70
N GLU A 280 33.17 14.21 -2.96
CA GLU A 280 31.85 14.45 -3.56
C GLU A 280 30.93 13.25 -3.36
N ILE A 281 29.72 13.53 -2.87
CA ILE A 281 28.64 12.57 -2.69
C ILE A 281 27.48 12.95 -3.60
N ALA A 282 26.85 11.95 -4.21
CA ALA A 282 25.60 12.09 -4.96
C ALA A 282 24.47 11.37 -4.21
N THR A 283 23.35 12.05 -3.97
CA THR A 283 22.17 11.45 -3.31
C THR A 283 20.86 12.01 -3.85
N THR A 284 19.81 11.17 -3.88
CA THR A 284 18.43 11.60 -4.14
C THR A 284 17.69 12.01 -2.86
N ARG A 285 18.28 11.75 -1.69
CA ARG A 285 17.70 11.94 -0.36
C ARG A 285 18.62 12.76 0.53
N LEU A 286 18.83 14.03 0.21
CA LEU A 286 19.75 14.90 0.95
C LEU A 286 19.39 14.98 2.44
N GLU A 287 18.11 15.02 2.79
CA GLU A 287 17.62 15.06 4.17
C GLU A 287 18.12 13.89 5.04
N THR A 288 18.36 12.72 4.43
CA THR A 288 18.86 11.54 5.15
C THR A 288 20.31 11.68 5.58
N MET A 289 21.07 12.64 5.03
CA MET A 289 22.47 12.82 5.41
C MET A 289 22.65 13.09 6.91
N LEU A 290 21.62 13.64 7.57
CA LEU A 290 21.61 13.87 9.02
C LEU A 290 21.84 12.56 9.80
N GLY A 291 21.45 11.42 9.22
CA GLY A 291 21.60 10.08 9.79
C GLY A 291 22.81 9.32 9.27
N ASP A 292 23.69 9.94 8.48
CA ASP A 292 24.84 9.25 7.91
C ASP A 292 25.72 8.68 9.01
N THR A 293 26.10 7.42 8.90
CA THR A 293 27.01 6.79 9.86
C THR A 293 28.36 6.44 9.25
N ALA A 294 28.45 6.41 7.93
CA ALA A 294 29.68 6.23 7.20
C ALA A 294 29.58 6.82 5.80
N VAL A 295 30.72 6.86 5.12
CA VAL A 295 30.81 7.00 3.67
C VAL A 295 31.47 5.74 3.12
N ALA A 296 30.88 5.11 2.10
CA ALA A 296 31.41 3.91 1.49
C ALA A 296 32.13 4.23 0.17
N ILE A 297 33.28 3.60 -0.02
CA ILE A 297 34.03 3.56 -1.28
C ILE A 297 34.22 2.12 -1.74
N ASN A 298 34.44 1.91 -3.03
CA ASN A 298 34.79 0.58 -3.52
C ASN A 298 36.30 0.32 -3.30
N PRO A 299 36.71 -0.79 -2.68
CA PRO A 299 38.13 -1.10 -2.44
C PRO A 299 38.96 -1.27 -3.72
N LYS A 300 38.32 -1.50 -4.87
CA LYS A 300 38.97 -1.64 -6.19
C LYS A 300 39.06 -0.29 -6.93
N ASP A 301 38.53 0.79 -6.37
CA ASP A 301 38.55 2.11 -6.99
C ASP A 301 39.83 2.88 -6.66
N ALA A 302 40.79 2.83 -7.60
CA ALA A 302 42.08 3.49 -7.45
C ALA A 302 41.99 5.01 -7.21
N ARG A 303 40.86 5.66 -7.53
CA ARG A 303 40.63 7.10 -7.29
C ARG A 303 40.55 7.44 -5.80
N TYR A 304 40.15 6.48 -4.96
CA TYR A 304 39.82 6.71 -3.54
C TYR A 304 40.63 5.86 -2.57
N ASN A 305 41.66 5.14 -3.04
CA ASN A 305 42.50 4.28 -2.20
C ASN A 305 43.15 5.02 -1.02
N HIS A 306 43.49 6.31 -1.19
CA HIS A 306 44.09 7.13 -0.14
C HIS A 306 43.12 7.55 0.96
N LEU A 307 41.80 7.40 0.73
CA LEU A 307 40.77 7.71 1.72
C LEU A 307 40.48 6.53 2.67
N HIS A 308 41.10 5.37 2.45
CA HIS A 308 40.92 4.23 3.34
C HIS A 308 41.44 4.55 4.75
N GLY A 309 40.58 4.38 5.76
CA GLY A 309 40.88 4.66 7.16
C GLY A 309 40.78 6.14 7.53
N MET A 310 40.42 7.00 6.56
CA MET A 310 40.10 8.40 6.79
C MET A 310 38.63 8.55 7.23
N TYR A 311 38.29 9.77 7.63
CA TYR A 311 36.96 10.14 8.06
C TYR A 311 36.47 11.31 7.22
N VAL A 312 35.16 11.54 7.23
CA VAL A 312 34.59 12.79 6.77
C VAL A 312 33.95 13.56 7.92
N TRP A 313 34.07 14.87 7.88
CA TRP A 313 33.47 15.75 8.88
C TRP A 313 32.00 15.95 8.56
N HIS A 314 31.11 15.43 9.41
CA HIS A 314 29.69 15.64 9.25
C HIS A 314 29.31 17.07 9.71
N PRO A 315 28.88 17.97 8.81
CA PRO A 315 28.93 19.41 9.06
C PRO A 315 27.76 19.94 9.91
N ILE A 316 26.73 19.13 10.18
CA ILE A 316 25.57 19.51 11.00
C ILE A 316 25.66 18.92 12.42
N ARG A 317 25.92 17.61 12.51
CA ARG A 317 26.19 16.92 13.79
C ARG A 317 27.57 17.19 14.40
N GLU A 318 28.48 17.77 13.63
CA GLU A 318 29.85 18.11 14.07
C GLU A 318 30.62 16.90 14.64
N VAL A 319 30.59 15.78 13.90
CA VAL A 319 31.30 14.54 14.26
C VAL A 319 32.06 13.98 13.06
N PRO A 320 33.21 13.32 13.27
CA PRO A 320 33.85 12.53 12.24
C PRO A 320 33.04 11.25 12.01
N ILE A 321 32.76 10.92 10.74
CA ILE A 321 32.18 9.63 10.34
C ILE A 321 33.16 8.86 9.45
N PRO A 322 33.33 7.54 9.64
CA PRO A 322 34.35 6.76 8.96
C PRO A 322 34.10 6.63 7.45
N ILE A 323 35.19 6.52 6.68
CA ILE A 323 35.16 6.04 5.31
C ILE A 323 35.43 4.54 5.31
N ILE A 324 34.44 3.75 4.91
CA ILE A 324 34.49 2.28 4.86
C ILE A 324 34.65 1.78 3.43
N GLN A 325 35.08 0.52 3.28
CA GLN A 325 35.18 -0.14 1.99
C GLN A 325 34.06 -1.18 1.84
N ASP A 326 33.18 -1.01 0.85
CA ASP A 326 32.10 -1.96 0.57
C ASP A 326 31.91 -2.10 -0.96
N GLU A 327 32.28 -3.26 -1.50
CA GLU A 327 32.19 -3.53 -2.94
C GLU A 327 30.77 -3.89 -3.43
N ILE A 328 29.85 -4.20 -2.50
CA ILE A 328 28.47 -4.58 -2.81
C ILE A 328 27.61 -3.33 -2.97
N LEU A 329 27.76 -2.36 -2.08
CA LEU A 329 27.02 -1.10 -2.12
C LEU A 329 27.52 -0.18 -3.24
N VAL A 330 28.85 -0.11 -3.43
CA VAL A 330 29.46 0.93 -4.25
C VAL A 330 29.73 0.45 -5.66
N ASP A 331 28.86 0.83 -6.60
CA ASP A 331 29.15 0.77 -8.03
C ASP A 331 30.06 1.94 -8.44
N MET A 332 31.28 1.62 -8.87
CA MET A 332 32.28 2.59 -9.32
C MET A 332 31.82 3.46 -10.51
N ASN A 333 30.86 2.97 -11.30
CA ASN A 333 30.33 3.65 -12.49
C ASN A 333 29.09 4.51 -12.20
N PHE A 334 28.55 4.44 -11.00
CA PHE A 334 27.35 5.18 -10.61
C PHE A 334 27.69 6.41 -9.77
N GLY A 335 27.10 7.57 -10.10
CA GLY A 335 27.31 8.81 -9.38
C GLY A 335 28.79 9.20 -9.33
N THR A 336 29.36 9.28 -8.12
CA THR A 336 30.78 9.58 -7.91
C THR A 336 31.64 8.34 -7.64
N GLY A 337 31.04 7.16 -7.46
CA GLY A 337 31.73 6.00 -6.88
C GLY A 337 31.99 6.14 -5.37
N VAL A 338 31.31 7.08 -4.72
CA VAL A 338 31.32 7.29 -3.27
C VAL A 338 29.88 7.44 -2.79
N VAL A 339 29.49 6.66 -1.78
CA VAL A 339 28.09 6.55 -1.33
C VAL A 339 28.00 6.97 0.13
N LYS A 340 27.09 7.89 0.47
CA LYS A 340 26.74 8.12 1.88
C LYS A 340 25.94 6.93 2.43
N VAL A 341 26.23 6.50 3.64
CA VAL A 341 25.57 5.34 4.27
C VAL A 341 24.67 5.83 5.41
N THR A 342 23.35 5.67 5.25
CA THR A 342 22.33 6.01 6.25
C THR A 342 21.50 4.77 6.64
N PRO A 343 22.02 3.85 7.45
CA PRO A 343 21.39 2.55 7.71
C PRO A 343 19.97 2.61 8.30
N GLY A 344 19.61 3.73 8.93
CA GLY A 344 18.29 3.95 9.49
C GLY A 344 17.16 4.16 8.48
N HIS A 345 17.48 4.46 7.22
CA HIS A 345 16.52 5.00 6.23
C HIS A 345 16.66 4.41 4.83
N ASP A 346 17.54 3.44 4.60
CA ASP A 346 17.70 2.77 3.31
C ASP A 346 18.02 1.28 3.48
N PRO A 347 17.37 0.36 2.72
CA PRO A 347 17.59 -1.08 2.88
C PRO A 347 19.00 -1.52 2.49
N ASN A 348 19.60 -0.91 1.45
CA ASN A 348 20.96 -1.26 1.04
C ASN A 348 21.97 -0.80 2.08
N ASP A 349 21.80 0.41 2.61
CA ASP A 349 22.63 0.94 3.71
C ASP A 349 22.46 0.11 5.00
N TYR A 350 21.27 -0.41 5.26
CA TYR A 350 21.03 -1.32 6.38
C TYR A 350 21.78 -2.65 6.21
N GLU A 351 21.85 -3.19 5.00
CA GLU A 351 22.67 -4.38 4.71
C GLU A 351 24.17 -4.09 4.86
N VAL A 352 24.64 -2.87 4.53
CA VAL A 352 26.01 -2.43 4.80
C VAL A 352 26.28 -2.41 6.29
N TYR A 353 25.37 -1.86 7.10
CA TYR A 353 25.48 -1.90 8.56
C TYR A 353 25.56 -3.33 9.10
N LYS A 354 24.85 -4.31 8.53
CA LYS A 354 25.00 -5.72 8.96
C LYS A 354 26.39 -6.28 8.68
N ARG A 355 27.08 -5.82 7.63
CA ARG A 355 28.46 -6.20 7.30
C ARG A 355 29.49 -5.40 8.11
N HIS A 356 29.16 -4.16 8.45
CA HIS A 356 30.00 -3.17 9.14
C HIS A 356 29.28 -2.63 10.39
N PRO A 357 28.99 -3.46 11.41
CA PRO A 357 28.17 -3.05 12.56
C PRO A 357 28.80 -1.91 13.37
N GLU A 358 30.10 -1.69 13.27
CA GLU A 358 30.85 -0.63 13.93
C GLU A 358 30.45 0.79 13.51
N ILE A 359 29.82 0.96 12.33
CA ILE A 359 29.36 2.28 11.88
C ILE A 359 28.14 2.76 12.70
N GLY A 360 27.39 1.84 13.29
CA GLY A 360 26.21 2.15 14.08
C GLY A 360 24.96 2.46 13.24
N LEU A 361 23.87 2.74 13.94
CA LEU A 361 22.52 2.76 13.40
C LEU A 361 21.76 3.96 13.98
N ILE A 362 21.41 4.93 13.13
CA ILE A 362 20.76 6.18 13.55
C ILE A 362 19.46 6.37 12.79
N SER A 363 18.35 6.48 13.53
CA SER A 363 17.09 6.98 12.99
C SER A 363 16.96 8.47 13.28
N ILE A 364 16.61 9.27 12.27
CA ILE A 364 16.51 10.73 12.36
C ILE A 364 15.07 11.22 12.32
N LEU A 365 14.11 10.31 12.09
CA LEU A 365 12.72 10.66 11.85
C LEU A 365 11.86 10.25 13.04
N THR A 366 10.94 11.13 13.42
CA THR A 366 9.79 10.79 14.25
C THR A 366 8.81 9.94 13.43
N PRO A 367 7.86 9.23 14.08
CA PRO A 367 6.89 8.38 13.37
C PRO A 367 6.02 9.11 12.33
N ASP A 368 5.89 10.43 12.43
CA ASP A 368 5.19 11.27 11.46
C ASP A 368 6.08 11.87 10.38
N GLY A 369 7.36 11.50 10.33
CA GLY A 369 8.29 11.93 9.28
C GLY A 369 8.89 13.32 9.49
N ALA A 370 8.80 13.88 10.70
CA ALA A 370 9.58 15.06 11.08
C ALA A 370 10.99 14.66 11.52
N ILE A 371 11.96 15.55 11.33
CA ILE A 371 13.31 15.36 11.87
C ILE A 371 13.23 15.40 13.40
N ALA A 372 13.81 14.39 14.06
CA ALA A 372 13.85 14.28 15.50
C ALA A 372 14.61 15.45 16.17
N PRO A 373 14.47 15.66 17.48
CA PRO A 373 15.28 16.66 18.19
C PRO A 373 16.79 16.36 18.10
N GLY A 374 17.62 17.40 17.98
CA GLY A 374 19.08 17.27 18.02
C GLY A 374 19.81 17.55 16.70
N TYR A 375 19.09 17.94 15.64
CA TYR A 375 19.66 18.23 14.31
C TYR A 375 19.66 19.73 13.98
N GLY A 376 19.92 20.57 14.99
CA GLY A 376 19.98 22.02 14.84
C GLY A 376 18.67 22.59 14.28
N GLN A 377 18.78 23.48 13.29
CA GLN A 377 17.62 24.15 12.68
C GLN A 377 16.65 23.20 11.96
N PHE A 378 17.08 21.97 11.63
CA PHE A 378 16.24 21.00 10.92
C PHE A 378 15.30 20.26 11.87
N SER A 379 15.56 20.28 13.19
CA SER A 379 14.74 19.61 14.20
C SER A 379 13.28 20.07 14.09
N GLY A 380 12.34 19.13 14.00
CA GLY A 380 10.91 19.38 13.87
C GLY A 380 10.43 19.73 12.45
N MET A 381 11.33 19.90 11.47
CA MET A 381 10.92 20.05 10.07
C MET A 381 10.48 18.70 9.50
N MET A 382 9.47 18.69 8.64
CA MET A 382 9.10 17.48 7.90
C MET A 382 10.22 17.11 6.91
N ARG A 383 10.46 15.82 6.67
CA ARG A 383 11.61 15.31 5.88
C ARG A 383 11.83 16.02 4.54
N PHE A 384 10.78 16.33 3.76
CA PHE A 384 10.96 17.02 2.48
C PHE A 384 11.06 18.55 2.63
N ASP A 385 10.55 19.13 3.72
CA ASP A 385 10.84 20.52 4.10
C ASP A 385 12.32 20.66 4.46
N ALA A 386 12.82 19.73 5.28
CA ALA A 386 14.23 19.63 5.63
C ALA A 386 15.09 19.48 4.37
N ARG A 387 14.72 18.65 3.40
CA ARG A 387 15.44 18.53 2.11
C ARG A 387 15.61 19.89 1.43
N VAL A 388 14.53 20.68 1.32
CA VAL A 388 14.56 22.00 0.67
C VAL A 388 15.45 22.98 1.44
N GLU A 389 15.31 23.04 2.76
CA GLU A 389 16.14 23.92 3.60
C GLU A 389 17.61 23.49 3.63
N MET A 390 17.89 22.18 3.59
CA MET A 390 19.25 21.66 3.54
C MET A 390 19.97 22.02 2.25
N VAL A 391 19.29 22.05 1.10
CA VAL A 391 19.89 22.54 -0.15
C VAL A 391 20.31 24.01 -0.01
N LYS A 392 19.51 24.85 0.64
CA LYS A 392 19.87 26.26 0.88
C LYS A 392 21.04 26.38 1.83
N TRP A 393 20.99 25.67 2.95
CA TRP A 393 22.06 25.64 3.94
C TRP A 393 23.39 25.19 3.34
N MET A 394 23.38 24.15 2.50
CA MET A 394 24.57 23.66 1.80
C MET A 394 25.19 24.70 0.85
N LYS A 395 24.37 25.53 0.20
CA LYS A 395 24.85 26.63 -0.65
C LYS A 395 25.51 27.72 0.18
N GLU A 396 24.90 28.10 1.29
CA GLU A 396 25.44 29.11 2.22
C GLU A 396 26.79 28.68 2.82
N HIS A 397 26.99 27.37 3.02
CA HIS A 397 28.21 26.81 3.59
C HIS A 397 29.25 26.35 2.54
N GLY A 398 29.00 26.58 1.25
CA GLY A 398 29.94 26.21 0.18
C GLY A 398 30.19 24.70 0.05
N LEU A 399 29.20 23.88 0.43
CA LEU A 399 29.21 22.43 0.34
C LEU A 399 28.34 21.88 -0.80
N TYR A 400 27.43 22.71 -1.32
CA TYR A 400 26.61 22.37 -2.48
C TYR A 400 27.44 22.40 -3.78
N LYS A 401 27.28 21.40 -4.65
CA LYS A 401 27.87 21.38 -5.99
C LYS A 401 26.82 21.68 -7.06
N GLU A 402 25.90 20.75 -7.28
CA GLU A 402 24.90 20.84 -8.35
C GLU A 402 23.72 19.88 -8.11
N GLU A 403 22.68 20.01 -8.92
CA GLU A 403 21.59 19.05 -9.01
C GLU A 403 21.39 18.64 -10.46
N LYS A 404 21.18 17.33 -10.68
CA LYS A 404 20.91 16.76 -12.00
C LYS A 404 19.60 16.01 -12.01
N ASP A 405 18.95 15.98 -13.16
CA ASP A 405 17.81 15.09 -13.38
C ASP A 405 18.29 13.64 -13.30
N HIS A 406 17.51 12.80 -12.62
CA HIS A 406 17.87 11.41 -12.37
C HIS A 406 16.63 10.53 -12.48
N GLU A 407 16.77 9.42 -13.21
CA GLU A 407 15.73 8.41 -13.24
C GLU A 407 15.68 7.69 -11.90
N MET A 408 14.50 7.60 -11.28
CA MET A 408 14.35 6.89 -10.01
C MET A 408 13.02 6.14 -9.92
N ARG A 409 13.05 5.03 -9.19
CA ARG A 409 11.85 4.29 -8.80
C ARG A 409 11.45 4.73 -7.39
N LEU A 410 10.25 5.31 -7.26
CA LEU A 410 9.75 5.87 -6.01
C LEU A 410 8.59 5.03 -5.48
N GLY A 411 8.69 4.58 -4.23
CA GLY A 411 7.60 3.89 -3.55
C GLY A 411 6.57 4.89 -3.01
N ILE A 412 5.30 4.61 -3.26
CA ILE A 412 4.15 5.36 -2.78
C ILE A 412 3.25 4.41 -2.01
N THR A 413 2.79 4.87 -0.86
CA THR A 413 1.82 4.13 -0.04
C THR A 413 0.48 4.06 -0.78
N GLN A 414 -0.10 2.87 -0.91
CA GLN A 414 -1.36 2.69 -1.66
C GLN A 414 -2.52 3.52 -1.09
N ARG A 415 -2.53 3.73 0.24
CA ARG A 415 -3.66 4.34 0.97
C ARG A 415 -3.40 5.77 1.42
N GLY A 416 -2.23 6.04 2.02
CA GLY A 416 -1.87 7.39 2.47
C GLY A 416 -1.48 8.31 1.32
N HIS A 417 -1.12 7.75 0.16
CA HIS A 417 -0.52 8.47 -0.97
C HIS A 417 0.74 9.27 -0.57
N ASP A 418 1.33 8.94 0.57
CA ASP A 418 2.63 9.42 1.01
C ASP A 418 3.76 8.66 0.30
N ILE A 419 4.94 9.26 0.26
CA ILE A 419 6.16 8.59 -0.18
C ILE A 419 6.58 7.59 0.90
N VAL A 420 6.86 6.35 0.52
CA VAL A 420 7.28 5.32 1.49
C VAL A 420 8.55 5.74 2.19
N GLU A 421 8.53 5.73 3.52
CA GLU A 421 9.75 5.82 4.33
C GLU A 421 10.24 4.42 4.70
N GLN A 422 11.52 4.33 5.02
CA GLN A 422 12.11 3.16 5.65
C GLN A 422 12.43 3.52 7.10
N VAL A 423 11.84 2.80 8.05
CA VAL A 423 12.05 3.08 9.47
C VAL A 423 12.41 1.78 10.18
N ILE A 424 13.35 1.86 11.11
CA ILE A 424 13.69 0.76 12.00
C ILE A 424 12.72 0.78 13.17
N THR A 425 11.92 -0.26 13.28
CA THR A 425 10.94 -0.38 14.35
C THR A 425 10.64 -1.84 14.66
N PRO A 426 10.41 -2.22 15.93
CA PRO A 426 10.06 -3.58 16.28
C PRO A 426 8.67 -3.96 15.76
N GLN A 427 8.63 -4.94 14.85
CA GLN A 427 7.39 -5.45 14.27
C GLN A 427 7.27 -6.98 14.37
N TRP A 428 6.06 -7.46 14.14
CA TRP A 428 5.76 -8.88 13.98
C TRP A 428 5.89 -9.28 12.52
N PHE A 429 6.57 -10.40 12.28
CA PHE A 429 6.80 -10.97 10.95
C PHE A 429 6.30 -12.40 10.91
N VAL A 430 5.87 -12.84 9.73
CA VAL A 430 5.54 -14.24 9.44
C VAL A 430 6.64 -14.79 8.54
N ASN A 431 7.25 -15.90 8.91
CA ASN A 431 8.13 -16.65 8.02
C ASN A 431 7.26 -17.37 6.98
N THR A 432 7.29 -16.87 5.74
CA THR A 432 6.48 -17.38 4.63
C THR A 432 7.24 -18.32 3.70
N THR A 433 8.52 -18.63 3.96
CA THR A 433 9.36 -19.42 3.04
C THR A 433 8.74 -20.78 2.71
N ASP A 434 8.39 -21.57 3.72
CA ASP A 434 7.79 -22.89 3.51
C ASP A 434 6.32 -22.82 3.08
N MET A 435 5.62 -21.73 3.42
CA MET A 435 4.25 -21.49 2.94
C MET A 435 4.24 -21.23 1.44
N ALA A 436 5.17 -20.40 0.96
CA ALA A 436 5.34 -20.09 -0.45
C ALA A 436 5.74 -21.34 -1.24
N ALA A 437 6.70 -22.12 -0.75
CA ALA A 437 7.13 -23.37 -1.39
C ALA A 437 5.95 -24.36 -1.55
N ARG A 438 5.10 -24.50 -0.52
CA ARG A 438 3.88 -25.35 -0.61
C ARG A 438 2.87 -24.82 -1.62
N ALA A 439 2.63 -23.51 -1.67
CA ALA A 439 1.70 -22.91 -2.61
C ALA A 439 2.17 -23.11 -4.07
N ILE A 440 3.47 -22.90 -4.33
CA ILE A 440 4.07 -23.15 -5.65
C ILE A 440 3.90 -24.61 -6.05
N LYS A 441 4.27 -25.55 -5.15
CA LYS A 441 4.11 -26.97 -5.41
C LYS A 441 2.66 -27.37 -5.71
N ALA A 442 1.69 -26.80 -5.01
CA ALA A 442 0.27 -27.09 -5.25
C ALA A 442 -0.18 -26.67 -6.66
N VAL A 443 0.35 -25.57 -7.19
CA VAL A 443 0.12 -25.13 -8.57
C VAL A 443 0.82 -26.06 -9.55
N ASP A 444 2.12 -26.32 -9.35
CA ASP A 444 2.94 -27.16 -10.23
C ASP A 444 2.39 -28.59 -10.37
N ASP A 445 1.88 -29.15 -9.28
CA ASP A 445 1.29 -30.50 -9.26
C ASP A 445 -0.18 -30.52 -9.72
N GLY A 446 -0.79 -29.36 -9.97
CA GLY A 446 -2.18 -29.23 -10.43
C GLY A 446 -3.24 -29.48 -9.36
N GLU A 447 -2.86 -29.53 -8.08
CA GLU A 447 -3.79 -29.56 -6.93
C GLU A 447 -4.56 -28.23 -6.82
N LEU A 448 -3.87 -27.11 -7.04
CA LEU A 448 -4.45 -25.78 -7.18
C LEU A 448 -4.48 -25.41 -8.66
N LYS A 449 -5.67 -25.11 -9.18
CA LYS A 449 -5.86 -24.71 -10.58
C LYS A 449 -6.14 -23.22 -10.67
N ILE A 450 -5.32 -22.50 -11.42
CA ILE A 450 -5.50 -21.07 -11.72
C ILE A 450 -6.06 -20.96 -13.13
N VAL A 451 -7.12 -20.15 -13.29
CA VAL A 451 -7.76 -19.93 -14.59
C VAL A 451 -7.84 -18.43 -14.84
N PRO A 452 -7.38 -17.93 -16.00
CA PRO A 452 -6.73 -18.66 -17.09
C PRO A 452 -5.30 -19.18 -16.77
N ASP A 453 -4.87 -20.25 -17.46
CA ASP A 453 -3.56 -20.92 -17.26
C ASP A 453 -2.32 -20.04 -17.52
N GLU A 454 -2.51 -18.80 -18.02
CA GLU A 454 -1.44 -17.83 -18.27
C GLU A 454 -1.08 -16.97 -17.05
N PHE A 455 -1.83 -17.10 -15.96
CA PHE A 455 -1.54 -16.55 -14.63
C PHE A 455 -0.93 -17.63 -13.74
#